data_AF-A0A554W336-F1
#
_entry.id   AF-A0A554W336-F1
#
_cell.length_a   1.000
_cell.length_b   1.000
_cell.length_c   1.000
_cell.angle_alpha   90.00
_cell.angle_beta   90.00
_cell.angle_gamma   90.00
#
_symmetry.space_group_name_H-M   'P 1'
#
loop_
_entity.id
_entity.type
_entity.pdbx_description
1 polymer ?
#
loop_
_entity_poly.entity_id
_entity_poly.type
_entity_poly.pdbx_seq_one_letter_code
_entity_poly.pdbx_strand_id
1 'polypeptide(L)'
;MMVIPLALVCALGLVLGYLFLNAKPEASVPLGASATVPGGTARINGIVPLEDDGWLPPEHVQVLEEGPSAGTHRVRVLVRFTALEAGGIRLDTSGFVVSGLGGSDLRPLWVSPSKAEIRQGESLDATMVFELPNKAIALVLKNADGIRLSLGVSHHTGS
;
A
#
# COMPACT_ATOMS: atom_id res chain seq x y z
N MET A 1 24.71 40.37 19.86
CA MET A 1 24.99 39.60 18.63
C MET A 1 24.19 38.30 18.53
N MET A 2 23.01 38.20 19.18
CA MET A 2 22.21 36.96 19.30
C MET A 2 20.84 37.05 18.60
N VAL A 3 20.49 38.23 18.06
CA VAL A 3 19.19 38.50 17.44
C VAL A 3 19.09 37.88 16.04
N ILE A 4 20.20 37.90 15.29
CA ILE A 4 20.29 37.34 13.94
C ILE A 4 20.09 35.81 13.94
N PRO A 5 20.78 35.01 14.78
CA PRO A 5 20.56 33.56 14.81
C PRO A 5 19.16 33.18 15.28
N LEU A 6 18.58 33.92 16.25
CA LEU A 6 17.22 33.65 16.73
C LEU A 6 16.16 33.93 15.67
N ALA A 7 16.30 35.04 14.93
CA ALA A 7 15.39 35.38 13.83
C ALA A 7 15.44 34.32 12.70
N LEU A 8 16.63 33.80 12.40
CA LEU A 8 16.81 32.76 11.38
C LEU A 8 16.13 31.43 11.78
N VAL A 9 16.24 31.03 13.05
CA VAL A 9 15.59 29.81 13.57
C VAL A 9 14.07 29.95 13.56
N CYS A 10 13.53 31.11 13.97
CA CYS A 10 12.10 31.36 13.92
C CYS A 10 11.57 31.36 12.48
N ALA A 11 12.29 31.97 11.53
CA ALA A 11 11.93 31.95 10.12
C ALA A 11 11.93 30.51 9.56
N LEU A 12 12.93 29.71 9.90
CA LEU A 12 13.00 28.30 9.49
C LEU A 12 11.83 27.48 10.07
N GLY A 13 11.49 27.69 11.34
CA GLY A 13 10.35 27.03 11.99
C GLY A 13 9.02 27.37 11.32
N LEU A 14 8.80 28.64 10.94
CA LEU A 14 7.61 29.08 10.22
C LEU A 14 7.53 28.46 8.81
N VAL A 15 8.64 28.40 8.09
CA VAL A 15 8.70 27.78 6.75
C VAL A 15 8.41 26.28 6.85
N LEU A 16 9.03 25.57 7.79
CA LEU A 16 8.78 24.15 7.99
C LEU A 16 7.34 23.88 8.42
N GLY A 17 6.81 24.65 9.37
CA GLY A 17 5.41 24.55 9.80
C GLY A 17 4.43 24.77 8.64
N TYR A 18 4.70 25.77 7.80
CA TYR A 18 3.90 26.04 6.60
C TYR A 18 3.95 24.88 5.60
N LEU A 19 5.13 24.30 5.35
CA LEU A 19 5.28 23.15 4.46
C LEU A 19 4.55 21.91 4.99
N PHE A 20 4.64 21.64 6.29
CA PHE A 20 3.92 20.53 6.93
C PHE A 20 2.40 20.71 6.87
N LEU A 21 1.89 21.93 7.11
CA LEU A 21 0.45 22.22 7.08
C LEU A 21 -0.13 22.20 5.65
N ASN A 22 0.69 22.48 4.63
CA ASN A 22 0.25 22.55 3.23
C ASN A 22 0.66 21.34 2.39
N ALA A 23 1.26 20.31 2.98
CA ALA A 23 1.51 19.05 2.31
C ALA A 23 0.17 18.39 1.95
N LYS A 24 -0.31 18.64 0.72
CA LYS A 24 -1.52 17.99 0.20
C LYS A 24 -1.25 16.48 0.13
N PRO A 25 -2.12 15.64 0.72
CA PRO A 25 -2.05 14.20 0.51
C PRO A 25 -2.09 13.92 -0.99
N GLU A 26 -1.13 13.16 -1.50
CA GLU A 26 -1.14 12.74 -2.90
C GLU A 26 -2.45 12.01 -3.21
N ALA A 27 -3.07 12.37 -4.35
CA ALA A 27 -4.32 11.77 -4.77
C ALA A 27 -4.12 10.26 -4.97
N SER A 28 -4.93 9.46 -4.28
CA SER A 28 -4.87 8.00 -4.37
C SER A 28 -6.00 7.48 -5.23
N VAL A 29 -5.74 6.47 -6.05
CA VAL A 29 -6.77 5.86 -6.91
C VAL A 29 -7.77 5.07 -6.03
N PRO A 30 -9.09 5.24 -6.21
CA PRO A 30 -10.09 4.53 -5.42
C PRO A 30 -10.04 3.00 -5.61
N LEU A 31 -10.50 2.24 -4.61
CA LEU A 31 -10.73 0.81 -4.71
C LEU A 31 -11.59 0.49 -5.94
N GLY A 32 -11.18 -0.51 -6.72
CA GLY A 32 -11.89 -0.90 -7.94
C GLY A 32 -11.72 0.06 -9.12
N ALA A 33 -11.02 1.19 -8.98
CA ALA A 33 -10.60 1.99 -10.12
C ALA A 33 -9.25 1.50 -10.66
N SER A 34 -8.97 1.82 -11.92
CA SER A 34 -7.71 1.45 -12.58
C SER A 34 -6.69 2.57 -12.40
N ALA A 35 -5.49 2.22 -11.96
CA ALA A 35 -4.32 3.07 -11.92
C ALA A 35 -3.40 2.75 -13.11
N THR A 36 -2.74 3.76 -13.67
CA THR A 36 -1.69 3.55 -14.67
C THR A 36 -0.43 3.06 -13.97
N VAL A 37 0.20 2.02 -14.52
CA VAL A 37 1.53 1.52 -14.13
C VAL A 37 2.41 1.46 -15.38
N PRO A 38 3.75 1.49 -15.26
CA PRO A 38 4.61 1.28 -16.42
C PRO A 38 4.22 0.02 -17.20
N GLY A 39 3.89 0.17 -18.48
CA GLY A 39 3.49 -0.94 -19.34
C GLY A 39 1.98 -1.25 -19.39
N GLY A 40 1.15 -0.64 -18.54
CA GLY A 40 -0.30 -0.90 -18.55
C GLY A 40 -1.08 -0.34 -17.36
N THR A 41 -1.97 -1.15 -16.79
CA THR A 41 -2.83 -0.75 -15.67
C THR A 41 -2.81 -1.75 -14.52
N ALA A 42 -3.10 -1.26 -13.32
CA ALA A 42 -3.34 -2.06 -12.12
C ALA A 42 -4.67 -1.67 -11.48
N ARG A 43 -5.42 -2.66 -10.98
CA ARG A 43 -6.69 -2.46 -10.30
C ARG A 43 -6.75 -3.33 -9.06
N ILE A 44 -7.08 -2.72 -7.92
CA ILE A 44 -7.43 -3.50 -6.73
C ILE A 44 -8.84 -4.04 -6.93
N ASN A 45 -8.95 -5.36 -7.06
CA ASN A 45 -10.22 -6.06 -7.22
C ASN A 45 -10.90 -6.32 -5.88
N GLY A 46 -10.14 -6.46 -4.81
CA GLY A 46 -10.68 -6.74 -3.49
C GLY A 46 -9.66 -6.65 -2.37
N ILE A 47 -10.19 -6.47 -1.17
CA ILE A 47 -9.46 -6.54 0.09
C ILE A 47 -10.30 -7.46 0.97
N VAL A 48 -9.72 -8.57 1.38
CA VAL A 48 -10.44 -9.61 2.11
C VAL A 48 -9.75 -9.80 3.46
N PRO A 49 -10.46 -9.70 4.60
CA PRO A 49 -9.90 -10.09 5.88
C PRO A 49 -9.44 -11.55 5.81
N LEU A 50 -8.19 -11.81 6.21
CA LEU A 50 -7.57 -13.12 6.02
C LEU A 50 -8.20 -14.18 6.94
N GLU A 51 -8.59 -13.76 8.15
CA GLU A 51 -9.13 -14.63 9.18
C GLU A 51 -10.59 -15.04 8.95
N ASP A 52 -11.32 -14.32 8.09
CA ASP A 52 -12.77 -14.49 7.95
C ASP A 52 -13.17 -15.53 6.89
N ASP A 53 -12.32 -15.79 5.89
CA ASP A 53 -12.65 -16.63 4.73
C ASP A 53 -11.99 -18.02 4.73
N GLY A 54 -11.18 -18.32 5.76
CA GLY A 54 -10.49 -19.61 5.91
C GLY A 54 -9.46 -19.89 4.81
N TRP A 55 -9.05 -18.87 4.05
CA TRP A 55 -8.06 -19.04 3.01
C TRP A 55 -6.68 -19.38 3.58
N LEU A 56 -5.98 -20.26 2.88
CA LEU A 56 -4.59 -20.61 3.16
C LEU A 56 -3.73 -20.37 1.91
N PRO A 57 -2.49 -19.89 2.07
CA PRO A 57 -1.55 -19.79 0.97
C PRO A 57 -1.25 -21.19 0.36
N PRO A 58 -0.97 -21.28 -0.95
CA PRO A 58 -0.57 -22.55 -1.58
C PRO A 58 0.72 -23.15 -1.00
N GLU A 59 1.60 -22.30 -0.50
CA GLU A 59 2.85 -22.67 0.15
C GLU A 59 2.73 -22.47 1.65
N HIS A 60 3.40 -23.29 2.46
CA HIS A 60 3.39 -23.11 3.91
C HIS A 60 4.17 -21.86 4.30
N VAL A 61 3.55 -21.02 5.12
CA VAL A 61 4.14 -19.77 5.58
C VAL A 61 3.93 -19.68 7.09
N GLN A 62 4.99 -19.92 7.85
CA GLN A 62 4.95 -19.99 9.31
C GLN A 62 4.31 -18.73 9.95
N VAL A 63 4.66 -17.54 9.45
CA VAL A 63 4.09 -16.27 9.95
C VAL A 63 2.57 -16.16 9.74
N LEU A 64 2.01 -16.92 8.78
CA LEU A 64 0.57 -16.92 8.55
C LEU A 64 -0.17 -17.88 9.50
N GLU A 65 0.51 -18.92 10.00
CA GLU A 65 -0.04 -19.92 10.93
C GLU A 65 -0.13 -19.42 12.38
N GLU A 66 0.78 -18.54 12.79
CA GLU A 66 0.87 -18.00 14.16
C GLU A 66 -0.28 -17.03 14.53
N GLY A 67 -1.10 -16.64 13.55
CA GLY A 67 -2.15 -15.63 13.72
C GLY A 67 -1.61 -14.19 13.65
N PRO A 68 -2.50 -13.17 13.62
CA PRO A 68 -2.09 -11.78 13.61
C PRO A 68 -1.51 -11.35 14.96
N SER A 69 -0.55 -10.43 14.95
CA SER A 69 -0.03 -9.82 16.18
C SER A 69 -1.14 -9.12 16.98
N ALA A 70 -0.98 -9.04 18.31
CA ALA A 70 -1.94 -8.37 19.18
C ALA A 70 -2.19 -6.90 18.74
N GLY A 71 -3.47 -6.54 18.56
CA GLY A 71 -3.86 -5.20 18.11
C GLY A 71 -3.69 -4.96 16.60
N THR A 72 -3.53 -6.04 15.81
CA THR A 72 -3.49 -6.00 14.34
C THR A 72 -4.54 -6.95 13.74
N HIS A 73 -4.74 -6.86 12.43
CA HIS A 73 -5.51 -7.79 11.61
C HIS A 73 -4.77 -8.01 10.29
N ARG A 74 -5.02 -9.15 9.61
CA ARG A 74 -4.41 -9.40 8.30
C ARG A 74 -5.44 -9.23 7.20
N VAL A 75 -4.99 -8.66 6.09
CA VAL A 75 -5.79 -8.49 4.89
C VAL A 75 -5.07 -9.07 3.70
N ARG A 76 -5.85 -9.65 2.81
CA ARG A 76 -5.41 -10.13 1.50
C ARG A 76 -5.89 -9.15 0.44
N VAL A 77 -4.94 -8.47 -0.18
CA VAL A 77 -5.15 -7.50 -1.26
C VAL A 77 -5.04 -8.23 -2.59
N LEU A 78 -6.13 -8.20 -3.36
CA LEU A 78 -6.23 -8.82 -4.67
C LEU A 78 -6.08 -7.76 -5.75
N VAL A 79 -5.03 -7.85 -6.57
CA VAL A 79 -4.71 -6.85 -7.59
C VAL A 79 -4.63 -7.52 -8.95
N ARG A 80 -5.33 -6.95 -9.93
CA ARG A 80 -5.17 -7.33 -11.34
C ARG A 80 -4.27 -6.34 -12.05
N PHE A 81 -3.26 -6.86 -12.71
CA PHE A 81 -2.40 -6.13 -13.63
C PHE A 81 -2.78 -6.49 -15.06
N THR A 82 -2.82 -5.51 -15.96
CA THR A 82 -3.11 -5.70 -17.38
C THR A 82 -2.08 -4.95 -18.20
N ALA A 83 -1.30 -5.67 -19.01
CA ALA A 83 -0.29 -5.08 -19.86
C ALA A 83 -0.93 -4.56 -21.16
N LEU A 84 -0.74 -3.28 -21.45
CA LEU A 84 -1.33 -2.60 -22.62
C LEU A 84 -0.26 -2.23 -23.65
N GLU A 85 0.97 -2.00 -23.20
CA GLU A 85 2.07 -1.56 -24.03
C GLU A 85 2.89 -2.76 -24.54
N ALA A 86 3.58 -2.58 -25.67
CA ALA A 86 4.38 -3.63 -26.31
C ALA A 86 5.52 -4.16 -25.41
N GLY A 87 6.01 -3.35 -24.46
CA GLY A 87 7.03 -3.74 -23.49
C GLY A 87 6.54 -4.66 -22.37
N GLY A 88 5.22 -4.85 -22.24
CA GLY A 88 4.62 -5.63 -21.16
C GLY A 88 4.81 -4.98 -19.79
N ILE A 89 4.56 -5.75 -18.73
CA ILE A 89 4.80 -5.35 -17.33
C ILE A 89 5.80 -6.33 -16.72
N ARG A 90 6.87 -5.79 -16.10
CA ARG A 90 7.72 -6.53 -15.17
C ARG A 90 7.25 -6.24 -13.75
N LEU A 91 6.77 -7.26 -13.07
CA LEU A 91 6.14 -7.14 -11.76
C LEU A 91 7.05 -7.71 -10.67
N ASP A 92 7.22 -6.95 -9.59
CA ASP A 92 7.72 -7.41 -8.29
C ASP A 92 6.70 -7.04 -7.21
N THR A 93 5.90 -8.02 -6.78
CA THR A 93 4.83 -7.80 -5.80
C THR A 93 5.38 -7.63 -4.38
N SER A 94 6.59 -8.13 -4.10
CA SER A 94 7.24 -7.96 -2.80
C SER A 94 7.72 -6.51 -2.56
N GLY A 95 7.83 -5.74 -3.63
CA GLY A 95 8.18 -4.32 -3.61
C GLY A 95 7.05 -3.39 -3.21
N PHE A 96 5.81 -3.87 -3.10
CA PHE A 96 4.68 -3.05 -2.64
C PHE A 96 4.70 -2.88 -1.13
N VAL A 97 4.22 -1.74 -0.66
CA VAL A 97 4.11 -1.42 0.78
C VAL A 97 2.77 -0.77 1.09
N VAL A 98 2.26 -0.90 2.30
CA VAL A 98 1.17 -0.08 2.82
C VAL A 98 1.77 1.06 3.62
N SER A 99 1.36 2.29 3.30
CA SER A 99 1.86 3.55 3.84
C SER A 99 0.69 4.41 4.36
N GLY A 100 0.99 5.50 5.07
CA GLY A 100 -0.02 6.45 5.52
C GLY A 100 -0.67 6.11 6.87
N LEU A 101 -0.22 5.05 7.54
CA LEU A 101 -0.74 4.59 8.84
C LEU A 101 -0.14 5.29 10.08
N GLY A 102 0.49 6.46 9.89
CA GLY A 102 1.16 7.19 10.98
C GLY A 102 2.41 6.49 11.55
N GLY A 103 2.91 5.45 10.88
CA GLY A 103 4.11 4.69 11.21
C GLY A 103 4.96 4.38 9.97
N SER A 104 5.86 3.40 10.08
CA SER A 104 6.68 2.95 8.96
C SER A 104 5.85 2.26 7.88
N ASP A 105 6.36 2.27 6.65
CA ASP A 105 5.80 1.50 5.54
C ASP A 105 5.78 -0.01 5.89
N LEU A 106 4.63 -0.65 5.70
CA LEU A 106 4.41 -2.07 5.99
C LEU A 106 4.61 -2.89 4.73
N ARG A 107 5.47 -3.90 4.80
CA ARG A 107 5.72 -4.84 3.69
C ARG A 107 4.72 -6.00 3.76
N PRO A 108 4.45 -6.68 2.64
CA PRO A 108 3.62 -7.87 2.66
C PRO A 108 4.33 -8.98 3.46
N LEU A 109 3.55 -9.68 4.28
CA LEU A 109 3.98 -10.92 4.93
C LEU A 109 4.10 -12.06 3.92
N TRP A 110 3.30 -12.00 2.85
CA TRP A 110 3.30 -13.00 1.78
C TRP A 110 2.79 -12.41 0.47
N VAL A 111 3.29 -12.93 -0.65
CA VAL A 111 2.89 -12.51 -1.99
C VAL A 111 2.83 -13.68 -2.97
N SER A 112 1.94 -13.61 -3.95
CA SER A 112 1.93 -14.51 -5.11
C SER A 112 1.32 -13.86 -6.35
N PRO A 113 1.97 -13.95 -7.52
CA PRO A 113 3.36 -14.36 -7.67
C PRO A 113 4.30 -13.29 -7.10
N SER A 114 5.50 -13.68 -6.62
CA SER A 114 6.49 -12.72 -6.11
C SER A 114 7.07 -11.85 -7.23
N LYS A 115 7.42 -12.48 -8.36
CA LYS A 115 7.85 -11.81 -9.60
C LYS A 115 7.14 -12.42 -10.79
N ALA A 116 6.81 -11.60 -11.77
CA ALA A 116 6.20 -12.04 -13.02
C ALA A 116 6.53 -11.11 -14.18
N GLU A 117 6.45 -11.64 -15.40
CA GLU A 117 6.39 -10.83 -16.61
C GLU A 117 5.02 -11.05 -17.27
N ILE A 118 4.36 -9.94 -17.64
CA ILE A 118 3.03 -9.92 -18.26
C ILE A 118 3.20 -9.36 -19.66
N ARG A 119 2.85 -10.12 -20.70
CA ARG A 119 2.99 -9.66 -22.09
C ARG A 119 1.82 -8.76 -22.50
N GLN A 120 2.01 -7.96 -23.54
CA GLN A 120 0.96 -7.11 -24.08
C GLN A 120 -0.34 -7.89 -24.34
N GLY A 121 -1.46 -7.36 -23.84
CA GLY A 121 -2.78 -7.97 -23.96
C GLY A 121 -3.09 -9.02 -22.89
N GLU A 122 -2.12 -9.42 -22.06
CA GLU A 122 -2.32 -10.34 -20.95
C GLU A 122 -2.72 -9.60 -19.66
N SER A 123 -3.39 -10.33 -18.78
CA SER A 123 -3.67 -9.92 -17.41
C SER A 123 -3.16 -10.96 -16.43
N LEU A 124 -2.75 -10.50 -15.24
CA LEU A 124 -2.28 -11.33 -14.15
C LEU A 124 -2.93 -10.89 -12.85
N ASP A 125 -3.48 -11.84 -12.10
CA ASP A 125 -3.93 -11.61 -10.74
C ASP A 125 -2.77 -11.86 -9.76
N ALA A 126 -2.57 -10.91 -8.86
CA ALA A 126 -1.62 -10.97 -7.77
C ALA A 126 -2.35 -10.86 -6.43
N THR A 127 -1.82 -11.58 -5.45
CA THR A 127 -2.30 -11.61 -4.09
C THR A 127 -1.18 -11.18 -3.16
N MET A 128 -1.46 -10.23 -2.27
CA MET A 128 -0.51 -9.75 -1.26
C MET A 128 -1.19 -9.77 0.10
N VAL A 129 -0.55 -10.34 1.10
CA VAL A 129 -1.05 -10.40 2.48
C VAL A 129 -0.28 -9.39 3.32
N PHE A 130 -1.00 -8.51 4.00
CA PHE A 130 -0.43 -7.52 4.91
C PHE A 130 -1.02 -7.70 6.30
N GLU A 131 -0.20 -7.47 7.33
CA GLU A 131 -0.68 -7.26 8.70
C GLU A 131 -0.77 -5.76 8.97
N LEU A 132 -1.93 -5.30 9.42
CA LEU A 132 -2.27 -3.90 9.58
C LEU A 132 -2.69 -3.64 11.03
N PRO A 133 -2.28 -2.52 11.64
CA PRO A 133 -2.76 -2.13 12.96
C PRO A 133 -4.27 -1.90 12.96
N ASN A 134 -4.93 -2.26 14.07
CA ASN A 134 -6.36 -2.01 14.30
C ASN A 134 -6.64 -0.53 14.62
N LYS A 135 -6.11 0.38 13.81
CA LYS A 135 -6.29 1.83 13.94
C LYS A 135 -7.01 2.35 12.70
N ALA A 136 -8.04 3.16 12.90
CA ALA A 136 -8.73 3.88 11.84
C ALA A 136 -7.80 4.94 11.22
N ILE A 137 -6.97 4.54 10.26
CA ILE A 137 -6.11 5.45 9.50
C ILE A 137 -6.20 5.04 8.03
N ALA A 138 -6.32 6.03 7.14
CA ALA A 138 -6.45 5.81 5.70
C ALA A 138 -5.29 4.95 5.18
N LEU A 139 -5.61 3.73 4.75
CA LEU A 139 -4.65 2.79 4.21
C LEU A 139 -4.28 3.18 2.79
N VAL A 140 -2.98 3.27 2.47
CA VAL A 140 -2.50 3.61 1.13
C VAL A 140 -1.43 2.63 0.67
N LEU A 141 -1.71 1.77 -0.31
CA LEU A 141 -0.71 0.92 -0.97
C LEU A 141 0.25 1.79 -1.80
N LYS A 142 1.56 1.54 -1.79
CA LYS A 142 2.58 2.24 -2.56
C LYS A 142 3.55 1.27 -3.24
N ASN A 143 4.10 1.57 -4.42
CA ASN A 143 5.20 0.81 -5.04
C ASN A 143 6.51 1.62 -5.13
N ALA A 144 7.59 0.98 -5.61
CA ALA A 144 8.92 1.59 -5.76
C ALA A 144 8.95 2.80 -6.72
N ASP A 145 8.00 2.86 -7.67
CA ASP A 145 7.85 3.95 -8.63
C ASP A 145 6.99 5.11 -8.08
N GLY A 146 6.55 5.03 -6.83
CA GLY A 146 5.79 6.09 -6.17
C GLY A 146 4.28 6.05 -6.40
N ILE A 147 3.75 5.02 -7.06
CA ILE A 147 2.31 4.86 -7.32
C ILE A 147 1.59 4.54 -6.02
N ARG A 148 0.46 5.20 -5.73
CA ARG A 148 -0.30 5.04 -4.47
C ARG A 148 -1.79 4.72 -4.67
N LEU A 149 -2.33 3.76 -3.93
CA LEU A 149 -3.72 3.28 -4.01
C LEU A 149 -4.37 3.35 -2.62
N SER A 150 -5.51 4.04 -2.47
CA SER A 150 -6.16 4.22 -1.17
C SER A 150 -7.21 3.15 -0.94
N LEU A 151 -7.22 2.56 0.25
CA LEU A 151 -8.17 1.52 0.63
C LEU A 151 -9.42 2.08 1.35
N GLY A 152 -9.56 3.42 1.47
CA GLY A 152 -10.70 4.06 2.12
C GLY A 152 -10.69 4.02 3.66
N VAL A 153 -11.74 4.57 4.28
CA VAL A 153 -11.90 4.74 5.76
C VAL A 153 -13.12 4.02 6.35
N SER A 154 -13.72 3.06 5.65
CA SER A 154 -15.00 2.48 6.09
C SER A 154 -14.87 1.23 6.95
N HIS A 155 -15.13 1.43 8.25
CA HIS A 155 -15.85 0.56 9.19
C HIS A 155 -15.42 -0.90 9.37
N HIS A 156 -14.58 -1.16 10.39
CA HIS A 156 -14.50 -2.46 11.06
C HIS A 156 -14.54 -2.30 12.59
N THR A 157 -15.72 -2.00 13.12
CA THR A 157 -16.06 -2.40 14.50
C THR A 157 -16.96 -3.62 14.38
N GLY A 158 -16.36 -4.81 14.50
CA GLY A 158 -17.07 -6.05 14.77
C GLY A 158 -16.81 -6.43 16.21
N SER A 159 -17.88 -6.49 17.00
CA SER A 159 -17.94 -6.95 18.39
C SER A 159 -17.34 -8.33 18.61
#